data_AF-A0A951M664-F1
#
_entry.id   AF-A0A951M664-F1
#
_cell.length_a   1.000
_cell.length_b   1.000
_cell.length_c   1.000
_cell.angle_alpha   90.00
_cell.angle_beta   90.00
_cell.angle_gamma   90.00
#
_symmetry.space_group_name_H-M   'P 1'
#
loop_
_entity.id
_entity.type
_entity.pdbx_description
1 polymer ?
#
loop_
_entity_poly.entity_id
_entity_poly.type
_entity_poly.pdbx_seq_one_letter_code
_entity_poly.pdbx_strand_id
1 'polypeptide(L)'
;MIEQDIESRADIETLLQQFYGKALTDPVIGYFFTEVVPLNITTHIPVIADFWETILFGKAAYKGDAMKVHRQIHQLSAFRDEHFKRWVELFQGTVNELFAGPKAELAKQRAESIATLMRIKTVHGALHRSNKII
;
A
#
# COMPACT_ATOMS: atom_id res chain seq x y z
N MET A 1 2.92 25.84 -8.27
CA MET A 1 1.83 24.93 -7.85
C MET A 1 2.02 23.63 -8.60
N ILE A 2 1.60 22.49 -8.07
CA ILE A 2 1.60 21.23 -8.83
C ILE A 2 0.38 21.26 -9.74
N GLU A 3 0.59 21.02 -11.03
CA GLU A 3 -0.45 21.17 -12.06
C GLU A 3 -0.73 19.87 -12.83
N GLN A 4 -0.01 18.79 -12.52
CA GLN A 4 -0.09 17.51 -13.24
C GLN A 4 -0.88 16.47 -12.43
N ASP A 5 -1.82 15.77 -13.07
CA ASP A 5 -2.51 14.61 -12.49
C ASP A 5 -1.76 13.30 -12.79
N ILE A 6 -2.21 12.17 -12.23
CA ILE A 6 -1.66 10.85 -12.54
C ILE A 6 -2.30 10.36 -13.86
N GLU A 7 -1.51 10.31 -14.94
CA GLU A 7 -2.02 10.03 -16.29
C GLU A 7 -1.51 8.69 -16.84
N SER A 8 -0.41 8.17 -16.30
CA SER A 8 0.29 7.02 -16.88
C SER A 8 0.85 6.05 -15.84
N ARG A 9 1.33 4.90 -16.33
CA ARG A 9 2.12 3.96 -15.53
C ARG A 9 3.43 4.59 -15.04
N ALA A 10 4.07 5.43 -15.85
CA ALA A 10 5.31 6.11 -15.46
C ALA A 10 5.09 7.05 -14.26
N ASP A 11 3.94 7.72 -14.20
CA ASP A 11 3.56 8.55 -13.05
C ASP A 11 3.33 7.70 -11.79
N ILE A 12 2.69 6.52 -11.93
CA ILE A 12 2.54 5.56 -10.83
C ILE A 12 3.92 5.07 -10.35
N GLU A 13 4.83 4.70 -11.25
CA GLU A 13 6.17 4.25 -10.87
C GLU A 13 6.96 5.35 -10.16
N THR A 14 6.85 6.61 -10.62
CA THR A 14 7.44 7.79 -9.96
C THR A 14 6.87 7.99 -8.56
N LEU A 15 5.54 7.93 -8.41
CA LEU A 15 4.86 7.98 -7.11
C LEU A 15 5.39 6.90 -6.16
N LEU A 16 5.50 5.67 -6.65
CA LEU A 16 5.94 4.53 -5.84
C LEU A 16 7.41 4.62 -5.46
N GLN A 17 8.29 5.08 -6.35
CA GLN A 17 9.70 5.32 -6.03
C GLN A 17 9.83 6.32 -4.87
N GLN A 18 9.14 7.47 -4.95
CA GLN A 18 9.19 8.49 -3.91
C GLN A 18 8.55 8.00 -2.61
N PHE A 19 7.45 7.27 -2.70
CA PHE A 19 6.77 6.69 -1.53
C PHE A 19 7.66 5.66 -0.81
N TYR A 20 8.25 4.71 -1.53
CA TYR A 20 9.11 3.70 -0.93
C TYR A 20 10.42 4.27 -0.39
N GLY A 21 10.96 5.34 -1.00
CA GLY A 21 12.11 6.07 -0.44
C GLY A 21 11.83 6.59 0.97
N LYS A 22 10.61 7.07 1.23
CA LYS A 22 10.17 7.49 2.57
C LYS A 22 9.82 6.29 3.45
N ALA A 23 9.04 5.33 2.94
CA ALA A 23 8.53 4.22 3.72
C ALA A 23 9.65 3.32 4.27
N LEU A 24 10.72 3.08 3.49
CA LEU A 24 11.86 2.25 3.91
C LEU A 24 12.65 2.84 5.08
N THR A 25 12.64 4.17 5.23
CA THR A 25 13.38 4.88 6.28
C THR A 25 12.48 5.37 7.40
N ASP A 26 11.18 5.10 7.32
CA ASP A 26 10.21 5.57 8.31
C ASP A 26 10.36 4.79 9.63
N PRO A 27 10.41 5.47 10.80
CA PRO A 27 10.64 4.83 12.08
C PRO A 27 9.49 3.94 12.56
N VAL A 28 8.29 4.06 11.98
CA VAL A 28 7.10 3.31 12.41
C VAL A 28 6.87 2.11 11.49
N ILE A 29 7.00 2.29 10.17
CA ILE A 29 6.68 1.23 9.20
C ILE A 29 7.89 0.66 8.46
N GLY A 30 9.05 1.33 8.50
CA GLY A 30 10.23 0.94 7.74
C GLY A 30 10.70 -0.48 8.03
N TYR A 31 10.66 -0.88 9.30
CA TYR A 31 11.08 -2.22 9.74
C TYR A 31 10.32 -3.35 9.05
N PHE A 32 9.06 -3.14 8.62
CA PHE A 32 8.35 -4.15 7.84
C PHE A 32 9.02 -4.41 6.49
N PHE A 33 9.53 -3.36 5.85
CA PHE A 33 10.11 -3.42 4.51
C PHE A 33 11.60 -3.74 4.51
N THR A 34 12.29 -3.57 5.65
CA THR A 34 13.74 -3.79 5.78
C THR A 34 14.10 -5.05 6.56
N GLU A 35 13.31 -5.44 7.57
CA GLU A 35 13.62 -6.54 8.49
C GLU A 35 12.62 -7.69 8.37
N VAL A 36 11.32 -7.41 8.35
CA VAL A 36 10.28 -8.46 8.34
C VAL A 36 10.15 -9.10 6.95
N VAL A 37 10.03 -8.26 5.91
CA VAL A 37 10.02 -8.69 4.51
C VAL A 37 10.98 -7.82 3.71
N PRO A 38 12.30 -8.09 3.77
CA PRO A 38 13.31 -7.32 3.05
C PRO A 38 12.96 -7.23 1.55
N LEU A 39 12.66 -6.01 1.09
CA LEU A 39 12.22 -5.78 -0.27
C LEU A 39 13.40 -5.57 -1.22
N ASN A 40 13.36 -6.27 -2.36
CA ASN A 40 14.09 -5.84 -3.54
C ASN A 40 13.22 -4.84 -4.32
N ILE A 41 13.53 -3.55 -4.20
CA ILE A 41 12.73 -2.46 -4.77
C ILE A 41 12.64 -2.53 -6.29
N THR A 42 13.69 -2.96 -6.98
CA THR A 42 13.71 -3.12 -8.45
C THR A 42 12.66 -4.12 -8.93
N THR A 43 12.43 -5.20 -8.17
CA THR A 43 11.41 -6.20 -8.51
C THR A 43 10.04 -5.89 -7.92
N HIS A 44 10.00 -5.12 -6.82
CA HIS A 44 8.78 -4.83 -6.09
C HIS A 44 7.95 -3.71 -6.75
N ILE A 45 8.60 -2.65 -7.22
CA ILE A 45 7.91 -1.51 -7.84
C ILE A 45 7.04 -1.95 -9.03
N PRO A 46 7.50 -2.76 -9.99
CA PRO A 46 6.66 -3.20 -11.10
C PRO A 46 5.37 -3.91 -10.66
N VAL A 47 5.44 -4.74 -9.62
CA VAL A 47 4.28 -5.49 -9.09
C VAL A 47 3.27 -4.54 -8.45
N ILE A 48 3.74 -3.56 -7.68
CA ILE A 48 2.86 -2.58 -7.03
C ILE A 48 2.34 -1.54 -8.05
N ALA A 49 3.10 -1.26 -9.12
CA ALA A 49 2.63 -0.48 -10.23
C ALA A 49 1.48 -1.17 -10.97
N ASP A 50 1.55 -2.49 -11.21
CA ASP A 50 0.43 -3.26 -11.78
C ASP A 50 -0.83 -3.17 -10.91
N PHE A 51 -0.65 -3.23 -9.59
CA PHE A 51 -1.74 -3.10 -8.61
C PHE A 51 -2.42 -1.74 -8.70
N TRP A 52 -1.65 -0.66 -8.66
CA TRP A 52 -2.19 0.69 -8.76
C TRP A 52 -2.74 1.02 -10.15
N GLU A 53 -2.14 0.48 -11.21
CA GLU A 53 -2.65 0.64 -12.58
C GLU A 53 -4.02 -0.03 -12.74
N THR A 54 -4.22 -1.18 -12.09
CA THR A 54 -5.54 -1.82 -11.99
C THR A 54 -6.55 -0.95 -11.25
N ILE A 55 -6.16 -0.37 -10.12
CA ILE A 55 -7.06 0.43 -9.28
C ILE A 55 -7.43 1.77 -9.93
N LEU A 56 -6.46 2.44 -10.52
CA LEU A 56 -6.64 3.80 -11.04
C LEU A 56 -7.17 3.77 -12.46
N PHE A 57 -6.70 2.86 -13.31
CA PHE A 57 -7.02 2.85 -14.74
C PHE A 57 -7.90 1.66 -15.17
N GLY A 58 -8.22 0.74 -14.26
CA GLY A 58 -9.07 -0.41 -14.57
C GLY A 58 -8.41 -1.44 -15.49
N LYS A 59 -7.09 -1.36 -15.71
CA LYS A 59 -6.37 -2.34 -16.53
C LYS A 59 -6.14 -3.61 -15.72
N ALA A 60 -6.47 -4.78 -16.26
CA ALA A 60 -6.30 -6.07 -15.57
C ALA A 60 -4.84 -6.54 -15.49
N ALA A 61 -3.94 -5.68 -14.97
CA ALA A 61 -2.51 -5.92 -14.88
C ALA A 61 -2.13 -6.74 -13.63
N TYR A 62 -2.76 -6.46 -12.48
CA TYR A 62 -2.44 -7.15 -11.24
C TYR A 62 -3.17 -8.49 -11.10
N LYS A 63 -2.41 -9.55 -10.82
CA LYS A 63 -2.92 -10.93 -10.70
C LYS A 63 -2.70 -11.55 -9.31
N GLY A 64 -2.14 -10.78 -8.38
CA GLY A 64 -1.79 -11.26 -7.04
C GLY A 64 -2.95 -11.22 -6.05
N ASP A 65 -2.73 -11.82 -4.87
CA ASP A 65 -3.60 -11.67 -3.70
C ASP A 65 -2.87 -10.84 -2.63
N ALA A 66 -3.01 -9.52 -2.72
CA ALA A 66 -2.40 -8.59 -1.78
C ALA A 66 -2.81 -8.90 -0.34
N MET A 67 -4.07 -9.27 -0.10
CA MET A 67 -4.57 -9.55 1.24
C MET A 67 -3.93 -10.80 1.85
N LYS A 68 -3.65 -11.84 1.05
CA LYS A 68 -2.92 -13.02 1.51
C LYS A 68 -1.52 -12.66 1.99
N VAL A 69 -0.79 -11.86 1.21
CA VAL A 69 0.56 -11.40 1.58
C VAL A 69 0.53 -10.63 2.89
N HIS A 70 -0.38 -9.67 3.05
CA HIS A 70 -0.45 -8.86 4.27
C HIS A 70 -0.87 -9.69 5.50
N ARG A 71 -1.72 -10.72 5.34
CA ARG A 71 -1.99 -11.66 6.45
C ARG A 71 -0.75 -12.44 6.87
N GLN A 72 0.09 -12.85 5.93
CA GLN A 72 1.35 -13.55 6.25
C GLN A 72 2.33 -12.63 6.96
N ILE A 73 2.48 -11.39 6.48
CA ILE A 73 3.32 -10.39 7.16
C ILE A 73 2.81 -10.15 8.59
N HIS A 74 1.49 -10.02 8.79
CA HIS A 74 0.90 -9.86 10.12
C HIS A 74 1.22 -11.03 11.07
N GLN A 75 1.36 -12.25 10.55
CA GLN A 75 1.77 -13.42 11.34
C GLN A 75 3.25 -13.38 11.74
N LEU A 76 4.11 -12.76 10.93
CA LEU A 76 5.53 -12.57 11.22
C LEU A 76 5.76 -11.41 12.19
N SER A 77 5.05 -10.31 11.98
CA SER A 77 5.05 -9.15 12.86
C SER A 77 3.67 -8.51 12.86
N ALA A 78 3.06 -8.44 14.04
CA ALA A 78 1.68 -7.98 14.16
C ALA A 78 1.56 -6.50 13.77
N PHE A 79 0.70 -6.24 12.79
CA PHE A 79 0.25 -4.88 12.50
C PHE A 79 -0.54 -4.28 13.65
N ARG A 80 -0.38 -2.97 13.85
CA ARG A 80 -1.17 -2.12 14.73
C ARG A 80 -1.83 -1.01 13.90
N ASP A 81 -2.87 -0.39 14.44
CA ASP A 81 -3.62 0.66 13.76
C ASP A 81 -2.71 1.83 13.32
N GLU A 82 -1.70 2.17 14.13
CA GLU A 82 -0.72 3.21 13.81
C GLU A 82 0.09 2.93 12.53
N HIS A 83 0.36 1.66 12.20
CA HIS A 83 1.12 1.31 11.00
C HIS A 83 0.32 1.65 9.72
N PHE A 84 -0.98 1.36 9.73
CA PHE A 84 -1.87 1.69 8.61
C PHE A 84 -2.04 3.20 8.46
N LYS A 85 -2.25 3.91 9.59
CA LYS A 85 -2.34 5.37 9.59
C LYS A 85 -1.08 5.99 9.00
N ARG A 86 0.10 5.55 9.44
CA ARG A 86 1.37 6.08 8.95
C ARG A 86 1.61 5.81 7.47
N TRP A 87 1.27 4.60 7.01
CA TRP A 87 1.36 4.24 5.60
C TRP A 87 0.48 5.15 4.72
N VAL A 88 -0.76 5.42 5.15
CA VAL A 88 -1.68 6.33 4.44
C VAL A 88 -1.14 7.76 4.44
N GLU A 89 -0.67 8.27 5.57
CA GLU A 89 -0.06 9.61 5.68
C GLU A 89 1.10 9.80 4.70
N LEU A 90 2.03 8.84 4.67
CA LEU A 90 3.18 8.89 3.75
C LEU A 90 2.75 8.80 2.30
N PHE A 91 1.80 7.93 1.97
CA PHE A 91 1.31 7.77 0.60
C PHE A 91 0.60 9.04 0.13
N GLN A 92 -0.35 9.55 0.90
CA GLN A 92 -1.09 10.77 0.55
C GLN A 92 -0.19 12.00 0.51
N GLY A 93 0.75 12.14 1.45
CA GLY A 93 1.75 13.20 1.41
C GLY A 93 2.58 13.16 0.12
N THR A 94 2.98 11.96 -0.30
CA THR A 94 3.72 11.77 -1.56
C THR A 94 2.86 12.09 -2.79
N VAL A 95 1.57 11.72 -2.80
CA VAL A 95 0.66 12.14 -3.87
C VAL A 95 0.57 13.67 -3.91
N ASN A 96 0.34 14.33 -2.77
CA ASN A 96 0.20 15.79 -2.71
C ASN A 96 1.50 16.54 -3.07
N GLU A 97 2.67 15.91 -2.93
CA GLU A 97 3.96 16.48 -3.34
C GLU A 97 4.23 16.39 -4.84
N LEU A 98 3.59 15.44 -5.54
CA LEU A 98 3.90 15.13 -6.94
C LEU A 98 2.76 15.43 -7.91
N PHE A 99 1.52 15.25 -7.47
CA PHE A 99 0.34 15.28 -8.34
C PHE A 99 -0.84 16.03 -7.74
N ALA A 100 -1.67 16.59 -8.62
CA ALA A 100 -2.94 17.21 -8.29
C ALA A 100 -3.96 16.93 -9.40
N GLY A 101 -5.18 16.56 -9.03
CA GLY A 101 -6.25 16.28 -9.98
C GLY A 101 -7.12 15.08 -9.60
N PRO A 102 -8.13 14.74 -10.42
CA PRO A 102 -9.07 13.66 -10.13
C PRO A 102 -8.42 12.29 -9.84
N LYS A 103 -7.34 11.91 -10.54
CA LYS A 103 -6.65 10.63 -10.27
C LYS A 103 -5.79 10.67 -9.03
N ALA A 104 -5.15 11.79 -8.72
CA ALA A 104 -4.47 12.01 -7.46
C ALA A 104 -5.45 11.88 -6.27
N GLU A 105 -6.62 12.51 -6.34
CA GLU A 105 -7.66 12.36 -5.30
C GLU A 105 -8.17 10.92 -5.20
N LEU A 106 -8.40 10.26 -6.33
CA LEU A 106 -8.80 8.85 -6.34
C LEU A 106 -7.73 7.97 -5.71
N ALA A 107 -6.44 8.20 -5.98
CA ALA A 107 -5.34 7.43 -5.39
C ALA A 107 -5.32 7.57 -3.86
N LYS A 108 -5.51 8.78 -3.33
CA LYS A 108 -5.60 9.03 -1.88
C LYS A 108 -6.79 8.32 -1.24
N GLN A 109 -7.97 8.41 -1.84
CA GLN A 109 -9.18 7.72 -1.36
C GLN A 109 -9.03 6.20 -1.39
N ARG A 110 -8.39 5.67 -2.44
CA ARG A 110 -8.13 4.23 -2.57
C ARG A 110 -7.11 3.75 -1.54
N ALA A 111 -6.06 4.53 -1.26
CA ALA A 111 -5.10 4.23 -0.22
C ALA A 111 -5.77 4.05 1.14
N GLU A 112 -6.68 4.96 1.53
CA GLU A 112 -7.46 4.84 2.77
C GLU A 112 -8.35 3.60 2.78
N SER A 113 -9.06 3.35 1.69
CA SER A 113 -9.96 2.20 1.56
C SER A 113 -9.20 0.87 1.69
N ILE A 114 -8.04 0.78 1.04
CA ILE A 114 -7.17 -0.40 1.07
C ILE A 114 -6.61 -0.61 2.47
N ALA A 115 -6.06 0.44 3.09
CA ALA A 115 -5.54 0.37 4.45
C ALA A 115 -6.62 -0.04 5.46
N THR A 116 -7.84 0.50 5.33
CA THR A 116 -8.99 0.13 6.16
C THR A 116 -9.35 -1.34 6.00
N LEU A 117 -9.43 -1.84 4.77
CA LEU A 117 -9.72 -3.25 4.50
C LEU A 117 -8.63 -4.16 5.07
N MET A 118 -7.36 -3.81 4.87
CA MET A 118 -6.22 -4.57 5.38
C MET A 118 -6.24 -4.63 6.90
N ARG A 119 -6.47 -3.49 7.57
CA ARG A 119 -6.61 -3.39 9.03
C ARG A 119 -7.75 -4.25 9.57
N ILE A 120 -8.92 -4.22 8.93
CA ILE A 120 -10.05 -5.08 9.32
C ILE A 120 -9.69 -6.56 9.14
N LYS A 121 -9.06 -6.95 8.04
CA LYS A 121 -8.81 -8.36 7.72
C LYS A 121 -7.57 -8.95 8.39
N THR A 122 -6.72 -8.13 8.98
CA THR A 122 -5.53 -8.57 9.74
C THR A 122 -5.77 -8.41 11.24
N VAL A 123 -5.79 -7.17 11.73
CA VAL A 123 -5.94 -6.84 13.17
C VAL A 123 -7.28 -7.33 13.72
N HIS A 124 -8.37 -7.17 12.97
CA HIS A 124 -9.72 -7.52 13.45
C HIS A 124 -10.24 -8.85 12.85
N GLY A 125 -9.54 -9.39 11.85
CA GLY A 125 -9.97 -10.58 11.09
C GLY A 125 -9.61 -11.89 11.76
N ALA A 126 -8.74 -11.86 12.78
CA ALA A 126 -8.36 -13.03 13.57
C ALA A 126 -9.51 -13.54 14.48
N LEU A 127 -10.58 -12.75 14.69
CA LEU A 127 -11.67 -13.07 15.62
C LEU A 127 -12.66 -14.14 15.12
N HIS A 128 -12.50 -14.70 13.92
CA HIS A 128 -13.48 -15.65 13.35
C HIS A 128 -12.96 -17.05 13.00
N ARG A 129 -11.82 -17.48 13.59
CA ARG A 129 -11.31 -18.87 13.46
C ARG A 129 -11.33 -19.63 14.79
N SER A 130 -12.45 -19.58 15.50
CA SER A 130 -12.73 -20.52 16.60
C SER A 130 -14.13 -21.07 16.43
N ASN A 131 -14.29 -22.01 15.51
CA ASN A 131 -15.28 -23.08 15.69
C ASN A 131 -14.84 -24.31 14.87
N LYS A 132 -13.90 -25.08 15.45
CA LYS A 132 -13.80 -26.50 15.16
C LYS A 132 -14.39 -27.19 16.39
N ILE A 133 -15.71 -27.34 16.38
CA ILE A 133 -16.41 -28.23 17.32
C ILE A 133 -16.18 -29.64 16.79
N ILE A 134 -15.66 -30.46 17.69
CA ILE A 134 -15.48 -31.91 17.61
C ILE A 134 -16.84 -32.59 17.47
#